data_AF-A0A454D1L0-F1
#
_entry.id   AF-A0A454D1L0-F1
#
_cell.length_a   1.000
_cell.length_b   1.000
_cell.length_c   1.000
_cell.angle_alpha   90.00
_cell.angle_beta   90.00
_cell.angle_gamma   90.00
#
_symmetry.space_group_name_H-M   'P 1'
#
loop_
_entity.id
_entity.type
_entity.pdbx_description
1 polymer ?
#
loop_
_entity_poly.entity_id
_entity_poly.type
_entity_poly.pdbx_seq_one_letter_code
_entity_poly.pdbx_strand_id
1 'polypeptide(L)'
;ITAVLVGCSAANLVVDPYADLALTAKHNINPDSNGRPSPVVIYVFELTSSTVFESQDFFSLYESYDTVLGPDLVNKYEISLTP
;
A
#
# COMPACT_ATOMS: atom_id res chain seq x y z
N ILE A 1 29.70 42.12 -2.28
CA ILE A 1 29.64 40.87 -1.49
C ILE A 1 28.34 40.19 -1.91
N THR A 2 28.43 39.20 -2.79
CA THR A 2 27.26 38.48 -3.31
C THR A 2 27.08 37.23 -2.46
N ALA A 3 26.06 37.23 -1.60
CA ALA A 3 25.70 36.08 -0.80
C ALA A 3 24.90 35.09 -1.66
N VAL A 4 25.39 33.87 -1.82
CA VAL A 4 24.66 32.77 -2.45
C VAL A 4 23.94 32.01 -1.34
N LEU A 5 22.60 32.04 -1.37
CA LEU A 5 21.75 31.22 -0.51
C LEU A 5 21.68 29.81 -1.10
N VAL A 6 22.40 28.86 -0.50
CA VAL A 6 22.27 27.44 -0.83
C VAL A 6 21.03 26.92 -0.10
N GLY A 7 19.91 26.82 -0.82
CA GLY A 7 18.69 26.22 -0.30
C GLY A 7 18.82 24.70 -0.20
N CYS A 8 18.62 24.14 1.00
CA CYS A 8 18.53 22.69 1.19
C CYS A 8 17.21 22.16 0.59
N SER A 9 17.20 21.82 -0.70
CA SER A 9 16.09 21.08 -1.32
C SER A 9 16.48 19.71 -1.87
N ALA A 10 17.71 19.24 -1.60
CA ALA A 10 18.24 18.01 -2.20
C ALA A 10 17.99 16.71 -1.41
N ALA A 11 17.32 16.75 -0.25
CA ALA A 11 17.19 15.57 0.61
C ALA A 11 16.46 14.39 -0.05
N ASN A 12 15.45 14.67 -0.91
CA ASN A 12 14.70 13.64 -1.64
C ASN A 12 15.36 13.19 -2.96
N LEU A 13 16.55 13.71 -3.32
CA LEU A 13 17.22 13.32 -4.58
C LEU A 13 18.16 12.11 -4.41
N VAL A 14 18.44 11.70 -3.17
CA VAL A 14 19.52 10.73 -2.87
C VAL A 14 18.98 9.45 -2.22
N VAL A 15 17.78 9.50 -1.63
CA VAL A 15 17.17 8.37 -0.93
C VAL A 15 15.78 8.16 -1.47
N ASP A 16 15.52 6.97 -2.00
CA ASP A 16 14.18 6.58 -2.42
C ASP A 16 13.25 6.57 -1.20
N PRO A 17 11.99 7.03 -1.34
CA PRO A 17 11.02 6.95 -0.27
C PRO A 17 10.80 5.49 0.13
N TYR A 18 10.67 5.24 1.44
CA TYR A 18 10.40 3.91 1.99
C TYR A 18 9.40 4.01 3.13
N ALA A 19 8.74 2.88 3.43
CA ALA A 19 7.81 2.76 4.54
C ALA A 19 7.97 1.40 5.22
N ASP A 20 7.95 1.40 6.56
CA ASP A 20 7.91 0.19 7.37
C ASP A 20 6.47 -0.12 7.77
N LEU A 21 6.00 -1.33 7.46
CA LEU A 21 4.64 -1.78 7.79
C LEU A 21 4.69 -2.98 8.75
N ALA A 22 4.09 -2.82 9.93
CA ALA A 22 3.89 -3.90 10.89
C ALA A 22 2.43 -4.37 10.86
N LEU A 23 2.20 -5.62 10.45
CA LEU A 23 0.87 -6.24 10.41
C LEU A 23 0.71 -7.22 11.57
N THR A 24 -0.33 -7.04 12.37
CA THR A 24 -0.66 -7.92 13.49
C THR A 24 -2.09 -8.43 13.33
N ALA A 25 -2.25 -9.74 13.21
CA ALA A 25 -3.55 -10.38 13.20
C ALA A 25 -4.01 -10.72 14.64
N LYS A 26 -5.32 -10.62 14.89
CA LYS A 26 -5.93 -11.20 16.09
C LYS A 26 -6.14 -12.70 15.88
N HIS A 27 -6.13 -13.47 16.97
CA HIS A 27 -6.37 -14.92 16.94
C HIS A 27 -7.75 -15.31 16.34
N ASN A 28 -8.72 -14.39 16.28
CA ASN A 28 -10.04 -14.62 15.69
C ASN A 28 -10.23 -13.99 14.30
N ILE A 29 -9.14 -13.74 13.57
CA ILE A 29 -9.20 -13.10 12.25
C ILE A 29 -10.02 -13.95 11.25
N ASN A 30 -10.81 -13.27 10.41
CA ASN A 30 -11.63 -13.84 9.33
C ASN A 30 -12.35 -15.15 9.72
N PRO A 31 -13.28 -15.10 10.68
CA PRO A 31 -13.98 -16.29 11.12
C PRO A 31 -14.92 -16.82 10.03
N ASP A 32 -14.95 -18.13 9.86
CA ASP A 32 -15.96 -18.79 9.02
C ASP A 32 -17.35 -18.82 9.72
N SER A 33 -18.33 -19.45 9.07
CA SER A 33 -19.70 -19.60 9.59
C SER A 33 -19.80 -20.30 10.95
N ASN A 34 -18.78 -21.07 11.34
CA ASN A 34 -18.70 -21.76 12.62
C ASN A 34 -17.87 -20.99 13.66
N GLY A 35 -17.38 -19.80 13.32
CA GLY A 35 -16.50 -18.99 14.17
C GLY A 35 -15.04 -19.44 14.17
N ARG A 36 -14.66 -20.40 13.30
CA ARG A 36 -13.27 -20.85 13.20
C ARG A 36 -12.45 -19.79 12.44
N PRO A 37 -11.32 -19.31 12.99
CA PRO A 37 -10.48 -18.33 12.32
C PRO A 37 -9.94 -18.86 10.99
N SER A 38 -9.86 -18.01 9.97
CA SER A 38 -9.35 -18.36 8.64
C SER A 38 -8.21 -17.42 8.22
N PRO A 39 -7.29 -17.87 7.35
CA PRO A 39 -6.27 -16.99 6.78
C PRO A 39 -6.87 -15.77 6.06
N VAL A 40 -6.09 -14.68 6.02
CA VAL A 40 -6.40 -13.47 5.25
C VAL A 40 -5.24 -13.16 4.32
N VAL A 41 -5.55 -12.85 3.07
CA VAL A 41 -4.59 -12.29 2.12
C VAL A 41 -4.79 -10.78 2.09
N ILE A 42 -3.70 -10.03 2.25
CA ILE A 42 -3.66 -8.57 2.26
C ILE A 42 -2.87 -8.11 1.05
N TYR A 43 -3.47 -7.21 0.27
CA TYR A 43 -2.78 -6.47 -0.78
C TYR A 43 -2.43 -5.08 -0.28
N VAL A 44 -1.16 -4.74 -0.33
CA VAL A 44 -0.65 -3.39 -0.03
C VAL A 44 -0.23 -2.76 -1.34
N PHE A 45 -0.88 -1.66 -1.70
CA PHE A 45 -0.58 -0.91 -2.91
C PHE A 45 0.26 0.31 -2.55
N GLU A 46 1.39 0.45 -3.24
CA GLU A 46 2.16 1.67 -3.25
C GLU A 46 1.69 2.51 -4.45
N LEU A 47 1.25 3.75 -4.18
CA LEU A 47 0.56 4.58 -5.17
C LEU A 47 1.20 5.97 -5.27
N THR A 48 1.21 6.53 -6.48
CA THR A 48 1.53 7.95 -6.68
C THR A 48 0.38 8.87 -6.23
N SER A 49 -0.87 8.36 -6.29
CA SER A 49 -2.10 9.02 -5.83
C SER A 49 -3.12 7.99 -5.36
N SER A 50 -3.82 8.26 -4.25
CA SER A 50 -4.87 7.37 -3.73
C SER A 50 -6.25 7.62 -4.35
N THR A 51 -6.44 8.68 -5.15
CA THR A 51 -7.76 9.12 -5.63
C THR A 51 -8.49 8.04 -6.42
N VAL A 52 -7.80 7.35 -7.33
CA VAL A 52 -8.41 6.26 -8.10
C VAL A 52 -8.76 5.12 -7.16
N PHE A 53 -7.81 4.62 -6.35
CA PHE A 53 -8.03 3.53 -5.40
C PHE A 53 -9.26 3.75 -4.51
N GLU A 54 -9.42 4.95 -3.94
CA GLU A 54 -10.54 5.29 -3.05
C GLU A 54 -11.91 5.33 -3.76
N SER A 55 -11.92 5.49 -5.08
CA SER A 55 -13.15 5.55 -5.89
C SER A 55 -13.63 4.19 -6.42
N GLN A 56 -12.80 3.15 -6.33
CA GLN A 56 -13.06 1.85 -6.96
C GLN A 56 -13.65 0.85 -5.97
N ASP A 57 -14.39 -0.12 -6.49
CA ASP A 57 -14.90 -1.22 -5.68
C ASP A 57 -13.84 -2.30 -5.44
N PHE A 58 -14.13 -3.19 -4.48
CA PHE A 58 -13.23 -4.26 -4.10
C PHE A 58 -12.89 -5.21 -5.25
N PHE A 59 -13.87 -5.59 -6.08
CA PHE A 59 -13.64 -6.60 -7.13
C PHE A 59 -12.75 -6.03 -8.23
N SER A 60 -12.96 -4.78 -8.60
CA SER A 60 -12.13 -4.04 -9.55
C SER A 60 -10.66 -4.01 -9.10
N LEU A 61 -10.44 -3.73 -7.81
CA LEU A 61 -9.10 -3.73 -7.21
C LEU A 61 -8.55 -5.14 -6.93
N TYR A 62 -9.38 -6.15 -6.78
CA TYR A 62 -8.91 -7.51 -6.52
C TYR A 62 -8.52 -8.22 -7.82
N GLU A 63 -9.30 -8.06 -8.88
CA GLU A 63 -9.15 -8.80 -10.14
C GLU A 63 -8.35 -8.02 -11.20
N SER A 64 -8.41 -6.69 -11.20
CA SER A 64 -7.90 -5.85 -12.31
C SER A 64 -7.14 -4.60 -11.83
N TYR A 65 -6.49 -4.67 -10.67
CA TYR A 65 -5.80 -3.52 -10.05
C TYR A 65 -4.80 -2.83 -10.99
N ASP A 66 -4.08 -3.58 -11.82
CA ASP A 66 -3.07 -3.07 -12.73
C ASP A 66 -3.67 -2.15 -13.79
N THR A 67 -4.82 -2.54 -14.32
CA THR A 67 -5.57 -1.77 -15.30
C THR A 67 -6.31 -0.61 -14.65
N VAL A 68 -6.93 -0.85 -13.50
CA VAL A 68 -7.76 0.13 -12.78
C VAL A 68 -6.92 1.28 -12.22
N LEU A 69 -5.80 0.97 -11.56
CA LEU A 69 -4.90 1.96 -10.96
C LEU A 69 -3.95 2.56 -12.00
N GLY A 70 -3.60 1.80 -13.05
CA GLY A 70 -2.83 2.27 -14.19
C GLY A 70 -1.56 3.03 -13.79
N PRO A 71 -1.41 4.31 -14.16
CA PRO A 71 -0.21 5.09 -13.86
C PRO A 71 -0.05 5.42 -12.37
N ASP A 72 -1.12 5.29 -11.56
CA ASP A 72 -1.05 5.55 -10.13
C ASP A 72 -0.41 4.38 -9.38
N LEU A 73 -0.36 3.18 -9.97
CA LEU A 73 0.25 2.01 -9.35
C LEU A 73 1.78 2.06 -9.45
N VAL A 74 2.45 2.11 -8.30
CA VAL A 74 3.90 1.98 -8.19
C VAL A 74 4.29 0.54 -7.92
N ASN A 75 3.68 -0.09 -6.91
CA ASN A 75 3.97 -1.47 -6.54
C ASN A 75 2.78 -2.16 -5.85
N LYS A 76 2.79 -3.49 -5.81
CA LYS A 76 1.85 -4.32 -5.04
C LYS A 76 2.62 -5.34 -4.21
N TYR A 77 2.34 -5.38 -2.91
CA TYR A 77 2.79 -6.45 -2.02
C TYR A 77 1.60 -7.34 -1.64
N GLU A 78 1.80 -8.64 -1.69
CA GLU A 78 0.81 -9.64 -1.29
C GLU A 78 1.31 -10.40 -0.06
N ILE A 79 0.51 -10.36 1.01
CA ILE A 79 0.89 -10.90 2.32
C ILE A 79 -0.23 -11.82 2.80
N SER A 80 0.10 -13.06 3.13
CA SER A 80 -0.84 -13.99 3.77
C SER A 80 -0.61 -14.01 5.27
N LEU A 81 -1.66 -13.74 6.05
CA LEU A 81 -1.68 -13.86 7.49
C LEU A 81 -2.51 -15.07 7.89
N THR A 82 -1.93 -15.95 8.69
CA THR A 82 -2.62 -17.07 9.31
C THR A 82 -3.00 -16.72 10.76
N PRO A 83 -4.17 -17.18 11.25
CA PRO A 83 -4.59 -16.98 12.64
C PRO A 83 -3.64 -17.57 13.68
#